data_AF-A0A6L8V1Q2-F1
#
_entry.id   AF-A0A6L8V1Q2-F1
#
_cell.length_a   1.000
_cell.length_b   1.000
_cell.length_c   1.000
_cell.angle_alpha   90.00
_cell.angle_beta   90.00
_cell.angle_gamma   90.00
#
_symmetry.space_group_name_H-M   'P 1'
#
loop_
_entity.id
_entity.type
_entity.pdbx_description
1 polymer ?
#
loop_
_entity_poly.entity_id
_entity_poly.type
_entity_poly.pdbx_seq_one_letter_code
_entity_poly.pdbx_strand_id
1 'polypeptide(L)' 'MTSSYFDQWLDEYNDYIRLYEMFGDKEYLDEAIEIRNSLQVIVARAEKHKLIVSKVMSSQKHAYGKAYL' A
#
# COMPACT_ATOMS: atom_id res chain seq x y z
N MET A 1 5.10 -6.83 10.61
CA MET A 1 3.79 -7.51 10.49
C MET A 1 2.98 -6.90 9.34
N THR A 2 3.48 -6.90 8.10
CA THR A 2 2.82 -6.12 7.02
C THR A 2 2.87 -6.73 5.62
N SER A 3 3.82 -7.60 5.26
CA SER A 3 3.85 -8.14 3.88
C SER A 3 2.82 -9.25 3.67
N SER A 4 2.72 -10.20 4.60
CA SER A 4 1.82 -11.37 4.47
C SER A 4 0.35 -11.01 4.25
N TYR A 5 -0.14 -9.92 4.84
CA TYR A 5 -1.53 -9.46 4.61
C TYR A 5 -1.70 -8.83 3.23
N PHE A 6 -0.68 -8.14 2.74
CA PHE A 6 -0.70 -7.51 1.44
C PHE A 6 -0.61 -8.55 0.32
N ASP A 7 0.22 -9.57 0.52
CA ASP A 7 0.36 -10.70 -0.40
C ASP A 7 -0.96 -11.47 -0.50
N GLN A 8 -1.65 -11.73 0.63
CA GLN A 8 -2.97 -12.37 0.63
C GLN A 8 -4.03 -11.59 -0.14
N TRP A 9 -4.09 -10.28 0.03
CA TRP A 9 -5.06 -9.44 -0.69
C TRP A 9 -4.76 -9.36 -2.19
N LEU A 10 -3.48 -9.42 -2.58
CA LEU A 10 -3.09 -9.52 -3.99
C LEU A 10 -3.48 -10.88 -4.58
N ASP A 11 -3.28 -11.96 -3.84
CA ASP A 11 -3.70 -13.30 -4.26
C ASP A 11 -5.22 -13.36 -4.43
N GLU A 12 -5.97 -12.81 -3.47
CA GLU A 12 -7.43 -12.75 -3.51
C GLU A 12 -7.95 -11.91 -4.70
N TYR A 13 -7.33 -10.75 -4.96
CA TYR A 13 -7.59 -9.97 -6.17
C TYR A 13 -7.39 -10.79 -7.44
N ASN A 14 -6.27 -11.51 -7.55
CA ASN A 14 -5.95 -12.30 -8.73
C ASN A 14 -6.93 -13.47 -8.93
N ASP A 15 -7.39 -14.08 -7.83
CA ASP A 15 -8.37 -15.15 -7.87
C ASP A 15 -9.73 -14.64 -8.38
N TYR A 16 -10.20 -13.48 -7.91
CA TYR A 16 -11.43 -12.88 -8.42
C TYR A 16 -11.34 -12.49 -9.90
N ILE A 17 -10.20 -11.96 -10.36
CA ILE A 17 -9.99 -11.70 -11.79
C ILE A 17 -10.04 -12.99 -12.60
N ARG A 18 -9.42 -14.08 -12.14
CA ARG A 18 -9.52 -15.38 -12.82
C ARG A 18 -10.94 -15.91 -12.87
N LEU A 19 -11.70 -15.78 -11.78
CA LEU A 19 -13.11 -16.18 -11.75
C LEU A 19 -13.94 -15.36 -12.75
N TYR A 20 -13.70 -14.05 -12.84
CA TYR A 20 -14.32 -13.20 -13.85
C TYR A 20 -13.95 -13.66 -15.27
N GLU A 21 -12.67 -13.95 -15.54
CA GLU A 21 -12.22 -14.42 -16.86
C GLU A 21 -12.83 -15.78 -17.23
N MET A 22 -13.04 -16.67 -16.26
CA MET A 22 -13.60 -18.00 -16.48
C MET A 22 -15.12 -17.97 -16.70
N PHE A 23 -15.85 -17.18 -15.90
CA PHE A 23 -17.31 -17.24 -15.84
C PHE A 23 -18.00 -16.03 -16.48
N GLY A 24 -17.29 -14.92 -16.68
CA GLY A 24 -17.84 -13.67 -17.20
C GLY A 24 -18.78 -12.95 -16.23
N ASP A 25 -18.85 -13.39 -14.97
CA ASP A 25 -19.76 -12.83 -13.97
C ASP A 25 -19.20 -11.54 -13.38
N LYS A 26 -19.98 -10.46 -13.52
CA LYS A 26 -19.60 -9.13 -13.07
C LYS A 26 -19.40 -9.06 -11.55
N GLU A 27 -20.06 -9.90 -10.76
CA GLU A 27 -19.88 -9.91 -9.30
C GLU A 27 -18.41 -10.14 -8.93
N TYR A 28 -17.71 -11.07 -9.61
CA TYR A 28 -16.28 -11.28 -9.40
C TYR A 28 -15.42 -10.08 -9.78
N LEU A 29 -15.80 -9.34 -10.82
CA LEU A 29 -15.10 -8.13 -11.21
C LEU A 29 -15.29 -7.01 -10.19
N ASP A 30 -16.51 -6.87 -9.66
CA ASP A 30 -16.83 -5.86 -8.65
C ASP A 30 -16.05 -6.14 -7.35
N GLU A 31 -15.99 -7.40 -6.90
CA GLU A 31 -15.17 -7.83 -5.74
C GLU A 31 -13.67 -7.54 -5.95
N ALA A 32 -13.12 -7.85 -7.13
CA ALA A 32 -11.73 -7.53 -7.46
C ALA A 32 -11.46 -6.02 -7.40
N ILE A 33 -12.41 -5.19 -7.83
CA ILE A 33 -12.29 -3.73 -7.77
C ILE A 33 -12.28 -3.24 -6.32
N GLU A 34 -13.11 -3.80 -5.44
CA GLU A 34 -13.13 -3.44 -4.03
C GLU A 34 -11.80 -3.73 -3.33
N ILE A 35 -11.23 -4.91 -3.57
CA ILE A 35 -9.92 -5.29 -3.03
C ILE A 35 -8.83 -4.34 -3.52
N ARG A 36 -8.81 -4.05 -4.83
CA ARG A 36 -7.85 -3.10 -5.42
C ARG A 36 -7.96 -1.71 -4.80
N ASN A 37 -9.16 -1.19 -4.59
CA ASN A 37 -9.37 0.12 -3.98
C ASN A 37 -8.85 0.15 -2.53
N SER A 38 -9.09 -0.93 -1.78
CA SER A 38 -8.60 -1.07 -0.41
C SER A 38 -7.06 -1.10 -0.36
N LEU A 39 -6.41 -1.84 -1.27
CA LEU A 39 -4.95 -1.85 -1.42
C LEU A 39 -4.39 -0.46 -1.73
N GLN A 40 -5.03 0.31 -2.63
CA GLN A 40 -4.59 1.67 -2.97
C GLN A 40 -4.61 2.61 -1.77
N VAL A 41 -5.65 2.54 -0.92
CA VAL A 41 -5.74 3.36 0.29
C VAL A 41 -4.59 3.05 1.26
N ILE A 42 -4.24 1.77 1.41
CA ILE A 42 -3.14 1.34 2.29
C ILE A 42 -1.80 1.86 1.77
N VAL A 43 -1.53 1.71 0.47
CA VAL A 43 -0.29 2.20 -0.15
C VAL A 43 -0.17 3.71 -0.01
N ALA A 44 -1.22 4.46 -0.31
CA ALA A 44 -1.22 5.93 -0.18
C ALA A 44 -0.94 6.38 1.26
N ARG A 45 -1.48 5.68 2.27
CA ARG A 45 -1.16 5.93 3.69
C ARG A 45 0.31 5.66 4.00
N ALA A 46 0.86 4.55 3.50
CA ALA A 46 2.26 4.20 3.71
C ALA A 46 3.22 5.21 3.06
N GLU A 47 2.92 5.67 1.84
CA GLU A 47 3.69 6.70 1.14
C GLU A 47 3.66 8.04 1.90
N LYS A 48 2.47 8.46 2.33
CA LYS A 48 2.33 9.68 3.15
C LYS A 48 3.11 9.58 4.45
N HIS A 49 3.08 8.41 5.11
CA HIS A 49 3.86 8.17 6.32
C HIS A 49 5.37 8.27 6.03
N LYS A 50 5.86 7.63 4.96
CA LYS A 50 7.27 7.71 4.53
C LYS A 50 7.71 9.16 4.27
N LEU A 51 6.85 9.98 3.65
CA LEU A 51 7.11 11.39 3.38
C LEU A 51 7.15 12.25 4.66
N ILE A 52 6.31 11.96 5.64
CA ILE A 52 6.35 12.65 6.94
C ILE A 52 7.63 12.28 7.68
N VAL A 53 7.96 10.99 7.76
CA VAL A 53 9.18 10.50 8.41
C VAL A 53 10.42 11.12 7.78
N SER A 54 10.50 11.19 6.45
CA SER A 54 11.66 11.80 5.76
C SER A 54 11.80 13.30 6.07
N LYS A 55 10.67 14.05 6.15
CA LYS A 55 10.67 15.45 6.57
C LYS A 55 11.15 15.63 8.02
N VAL A 56 10.63 14.85 8.96
CA VAL A 56 11.05 14.93 10.37
C VAL A 56 12.53 14.59 10.54
N MET A 57 13.00 13.52 9.89
CA MET A 57 14.39 13.08 9.99
C MET A 57 15.37 14.03 9.29
N SER A 58 14.97 14.67 8.18
CA SER A 58 15.78 15.71 7.54
C SER A 58 15.89 16.97 8.41
N SER A 59 14.83 17.38 9.11
CA SER A 59 14.89 18.48 10.08
C SER A 59 15.78 18.17 11.30
N GLN A 60 15.81 16.91 11.78
CA GLN A 60 16.72 16.50 12.85
C GLN A 60 18.20 16.52 12.42
N LYS A 61 18.52 16.14 11.17
CA LYS A 61 19.91 16.19 10.68
C LYS A 61 20.52 17.59 10.69
N HIS A 62 19.73 18.65 10.59
CA HIS A 62 20.22 20.03 10.69
C HIS A 62 20.40 20.52 12.14
N ALA A 63 19.70 19.92 13.12
CA ALA A 63 19.79 20.34 14.52
C ALA A 63 21.06 19.84 15.23
N TYR A 64 21.62 18.69 14.81
CA TYR A 64 22.83 18.11 15.41
C TYR A 64 24.13 18.41 14.62
N GLY A 65 24.07 19.28 13.62
CA GLY A 65 25.20 19.65 12.75
C GLY A 65 26.13 20.76 13.28
N LYS A 66 25.98 21.21 14.53
CA LYS A 66 26.93 22.14 15.18
C LYS A 66 27.46 21.53 16.47
N ALA A 67 28.36 20.57 16.32
CA ALA A 67 29.33 20.26 17.35
C ALA A 67 30.72 20.28 16.71
N TYR A 68 31.53 21.24 17.17
CA TYR A 68 32.98 21.40 17.00
C TYR A 68 33.50 21.93 15.66
N LEU A 69 33.89 23.21 15.65
CA LEU A 69 35.29 23.65 15.66
C LEU A 69 35.39 24.94 16.49
#